data_AF-A0A2V7XED7-F1
#
_entry.id   AF-A0A2V7XED7-F1
#
_cell.length_a   1.000
_cell.length_b   1.000
_cell.length_c   1.000
_cell.angle_alpha   90.00
_cell.angle_beta   90.00
_cell.angle_gamma   90.00
#
_symmetry.space_group_name_H-M   'P 1'
#
loop_
_entity.id
_entity.type
_entity.pdbx_description
1 polymer ?
#
loop_
_entity_poly.entity_id
_entity_poly.type
_entity_poly.pdbx_seq_one_letter_code
_entity_poly.pdbx_strand_id
1 'polypeptide(L)' 'QRRPDISKARELLGWEPKIDLEKGLRLSLDYFKKAVAEEHASK' A
#
# COMPACT_ATOMS: atom_id res chain seq x y z
N GLN A 1 -14.63 1.13 9.98
CA GLN A 1 -13.17 1.16 9.67
C GLN A 1 -12.56 -0.14 10.17
N ARG A 2 -11.74 -0.84 9.37
CA ARG A 2 -11.06 -2.08 9.81
C ARG A 2 -9.67 -1.74 10.34
N ARG A 3 -9.27 -2.35 11.46
CA ARG A 3 -7.94 -2.28 12.05
C ARG A 3 -7.61 -3.68 12.60
N PRO A 4 -7.06 -4.58 11.77
CA PRO A 4 -6.78 -5.93 12.22
C PRO A 4 -5.70 -5.91 13.31
N ASP A 5 -5.88 -6.73 14.33
CA ASP A 5 -4.82 -7.03 15.29
C ASP A 5 -3.78 -7.92 14.60
N ILE A 6 -2.51 -7.52 14.70
CA ILE A 6 -1.37 -8.20 14.08
C ILE A 6 -0.51 -8.99 15.08
N SER A 7 -0.92 -9.06 16.36
CA SER A 7 -0.13 -9.68 17.45
C SER A 7 0.29 -11.11 17.11
N LYS A 8 -0.63 -11.92 16.57
CA LYS A 8 -0.35 -13.31 16.17
C LYS A 8 0.71 -13.44 15.07
N ALA A 9 0.74 -12.51 14.10
CA ALA A 9 1.74 -12.52 13.04
C ALA A 9 3.11 -12.10 13.56
N ARG A 10 3.16 -11.15 14.51
CA ARG A 10 4.40 -10.75 15.16
C ARG A 10 5.00 -11.89 16.00
N GLU A 11 4.18 -12.59 16.78
CA GLU A 11 4.64 -13.66 17.66
C GLU A 11 5.07 -14.92 16.90
N LEU A 12 4.27 -15.36 15.92
CA LEU A 12 4.52 -16.63 15.23
C LEU A 12 5.49 -16.50 14.05
N LEU A 13 5.48 -15.35 13.37
CA LEU A 13 6.22 -15.15 12.13
C LEU A 13 7.31 -14.07 12.24
N GLY A 14 7.43 -13.40 13.39
CA GLY A 14 8.29 -12.22 13.52
C GLY A 14 7.91 -11.12 12.53
N TRP A 15 6.66 -11.12 12.07
CA TRP A 15 6.24 -10.29 10.95
C TRP A 15 5.53 -9.02 11.43
N GLU A 16 5.92 -7.89 10.84
CA GLU A 16 5.27 -6.61 11.03
C GLU A 16 5.41 -5.72 9.77
N PRO A 17 4.46 -4.78 9.55
CA PRO A 17 4.56 -3.84 8.43
C PRO A 17 5.78 -2.94 8.60
N LYS A 18 6.66 -2.97 7.58
CA LYS A 18 7.89 -2.15 7.54
C LYS A 18 7.68 -0.74 6.98
N ILE A 19 6.52 -0.50 6.36
CA ILE A 19 6.18 0.75 5.67
C ILE A 19 4.91 1.29 6.31
N ASP A 20 4.94 2.55 6.72
CA ASP A 20 3.77 3.24 7.23
C ASP A 20 2.75 3.52 6.11
N LEU A 21 1.51 3.76 6.51
CA LEU A 21 0.40 3.95 5.57
C LEU A 21 0.66 5.09 4.58
N GLU A 22 1.15 6.23 5.07
CA GLU A 22 1.32 7.42 4.25
C GLU A 22 2.41 7.21 3.20
N LYS A 23 3.56 6.65 3.61
CA LYS A 23 4.64 6.28 2.70
C LYS A 23 4.18 5.26 1.67
N GLY A 24 3.42 4.24 2.09
CA GLY A 24 2.85 3.25 1.18
C GLY A 24 1.95 3.89 0.11
N LEU A 25 1.06 4.79 0.51
CA LEU A 25 0.17 5.50 -0.39
C LEU A 25 0.91 6.39 -1.39
N ARG A 26 1.96 7.11 -0.94
CA ARG A 26 2.79 7.93 -1.85
C ARG A 26 3.47 7.08 -2.92
N LEU A 27 4.00 5.91 -2.56
CA LEU A 27 4.63 4.98 -3.52
C LEU A 27 3.62 4.46 -4.55
N SER A 28 2.39 4.13 -4.12
CA SER A 28 1.33 3.69 -5.02
C SER A 28 0.83 4.82 -5.94
N LEU A 29 0.82 6.07 -5.44
CA LEU A 29 0.32 7.21 -6.19
C LEU A 29 1.05 7.43 -7.51
N ASP A 30 2.36 7.25 -7.54
CA ASP A 30 3.17 7.46 -8.75
C ASP A 30 2.79 6.47 -9.86
N TYR A 31 2.55 5.20 -9.50
CA TYR A 31 2.05 4.20 -10.44
C TYR A 31 0.67 4.60 -11.00
N PHE A 32 -0.27 4.96 -10.12
CA PHE A 32 -1.63 5.30 -10.56
C PHE A 32 -1.68 6.56 -11.42
N LYS A 33 -0.87 7.59 -11.10
CA LYS A 33 -0.75 8.79 -11.94
C LYS A 33 -0.35 8.43 -13.37
N LYS A 34 0.64 7.55 -13.52
CA LYS A 34 1.09 7.09 -14.83
C LYS A 34 0.02 6.26 -15.54
N ALA A 35 -0.55 5.26 -14.86
CA ALA A 35 -1.56 4.39 -15.44
C ALA A 35 -2.81 5.15 -15.92
N VAL A 36 -3.27 6.12 -15.12
CA VAL A 36 -4.42 6.98 -15.47
C VAL A 36 -4.07 7.89 -16.66
N ALA A 37 -2.88 8.48 -16.69
CA ALA A 37 -2.44 9.29 -17.82
C ALA A 37 -2.35 8.48 -19.13
N GLU A 38 -1.82 7.25 -19.07
CA GLU A 38 -1.78 6.33 -20.21
C GLU A 38 -3.18 5.93 -20.70
N GLU A 39 -4.11 5.66 -19.78
CA GLU A 39 -5.51 5.39 -20.13
C GLU A 39 -6.15 6.59 -20.83
N HIS A 40 -5.95 7.80 -20.32
CA HIS A 40 -6.48 9.03 -20.93
C HIS A 40 -5.84 9.35 -22.28
N ALA A 41 -4.57 9.01 -22.51
CA ALA A 41 -3.90 9.20 -23.79
C ALA A 41 -4.33 8.17 -24.85
N SER A 42 -4.92 7.04 -24.43
CA SER A 42 -5.42 5.98 -25.32
C SER A 42 -6.91 6.12 -25.66
N LYS A 43 -7.59 7.13 -25.08
CA LYS A 43 -8.96 7.54 -25.40
C LYS A 43 -8.92 8.72 -26.37
#